data_AF-A0A0P7BX40-F1
#
_entry.id   AF-A0A0P7BX40-F1
#
_cell.length_a   1.000
_cell.length_b   1.000
_cell.length_c   1.000
_cell.angle_alpha   90.00
_cell.angle_beta   90.00
_cell.angle_gamma   90.00
#
_symmetry.space_group_name_H-M   'P 1'
#
loop_
_entity.id
_entity.type
_entity.pdbx_description
1 polymer ?
#
loop_
_entity_poly.entity_id
_entity_poly.type
_entity_poly.pdbx_seq_one_letter_code
_entity_poly.pdbx_strand_id
1 'polypeptide(L)'
;MTSLRSNAIEVLRSTATGCTLLHTAVLLSSIVLLHLGTNKYFSRLRHVPGPFLAGCTRLWKLNVVRQGEMEKVQMKLHAQYGPVVRIAPNEVLIAEPSAIKTIYGHTSKFSKTKFYVPFGTKENDDLFTDPNVARHTHNRREITAAYPFECHKTILRS
;
A
#
# COMPACT_ATOMS: atom_id res chain seq x y z
N MET A 1 27.38 -2.13 -56.52
CA MET A 1 27.21 -3.36 -55.70
C MET A 1 27.26 -3.12 -54.19
N THR A 2 27.57 -1.91 -53.70
CA THR A 2 27.60 -1.55 -52.27
C THR A 2 26.21 -1.26 -51.68
N SER A 3 25.31 -0.64 -52.45
CA SER A 3 23.94 -0.30 -52.03
C SER A 3 23.07 -1.52 -51.67
N LEU A 4 23.10 -2.59 -52.49
CA LEU A 4 22.34 -3.83 -52.22
C LEU A 4 22.78 -4.54 -50.93
N ARG A 5 24.08 -4.47 -50.58
CA ARG A 5 24.61 -5.04 -49.32
C ARG A 5 24.19 -4.23 -48.10
N SER A 6 24.09 -2.92 -48.23
CA SER A 6 23.63 -2.03 -47.14
C SER A 6 22.16 -2.30 -46.78
N ASN A 7 21.29 -2.42 -47.80
CA ASN A 7 19.85 -2.65 -47.60
C ASN A 7 19.56 -4.00 -46.93
N ALA A 8 20.32 -5.06 -47.30
CA ALA A 8 20.16 -6.38 -46.69
C ALA A 8 20.52 -6.38 -45.20
N ILE A 9 21.56 -5.63 -44.80
CA ILE A 9 21.96 -5.49 -43.39
C ILE A 9 20.92 -4.71 -42.58
N GLU A 10 20.29 -3.70 -43.19
CA GLU A 10 19.26 -2.89 -42.54
C GLU A 10 17.97 -3.69 -42.29
N VAL A 11 17.56 -4.50 -43.27
CA VAL A 11 16.42 -5.42 -43.14
C VAL A 11 16.69 -6.50 -42.07
N LEU A 12 17.89 -7.08 -42.03
CA LEU A 12 18.28 -8.05 -41.00
C LEU A 12 18.33 -7.43 -39.59
N ARG A 13 18.77 -6.18 -39.45
CA ARG A 13 18.72 -5.45 -38.17
C ARG A 13 17.28 -5.15 -37.74
N SER A 14 16.42 -4.77 -38.68
CA SER A 14 14.99 -4.48 -38.42
C SER A 14 14.22 -5.73 -37.98
N THR A 15 14.45 -6.89 -38.61
CA THR A 15 13.81 -8.15 -38.21
C THR A 15 14.34 -8.69 -36.88
N ALA A 16 15.64 -8.57 -36.63
CA ALA A 16 16.26 -8.95 -35.36
C ALA A 16 15.76 -8.09 -34.19
N THR A 17 15.64 -6.76 -34.38
CA THR A 17 15.10 -5.85 -33.36
C THR A 17 13.61 -6.07 -33.10
N GLY A 18 12.82 -6.39 -34.13
CA GLY A 18 11.42 -6.78 -33.93
C GLY A 18 11.26 -8.05 -33.08
N CYS A 19 12.07 -9.07 -33.34
CA CYS A 19 12.04 -10.32 -32.59
C CYS A 19 12.44 -10.15 -31.11
N THR A 20 13.47 -9.35 -30.82
CA THR A 20 13.89 -9.07 -29.43
C THR A 20 12.84 -8.26 -28.67
N LEU A 21 12.14 -7.32 -29.32
CA LEU A 21 11.04 -6.57 -28.70
C LEU A 21 9.84 -7.48 -28.38
N LEU A 22 9.49 -8.41 -29.27
CA LEU A 22 8.41 -9.38 -29.01
C LEU A 22 8.76 -10.32 -27.86
N HIS A 23 9.98 -10.86 -27.84
CA HIS A 23 10.44 -11.73 -26.75
C HIS A 23 10.46 -11.00 -25.39
N THR A 24 10.96 -9.77 -25.36
CA THR A 24 10.98 -8.99 -24.11
C THR A 24 9.57 -8.60 -23.66
N ALA A 25 8.66 -8.29 -24.58
CA ALA A 25 7.25 -8.03 -24.26
C ALA A 25 6.55 -9.28 -23.69
N VAL A 26 6.76 -10.45 -24.28
CA VAL A 26 6.18 -11.72 -23.80
C VAL A 26 6.73 -12.06 -22.42
N LEU A 27 8.05 -11.96 -22.21
CA LEU A 27 8.67 -12.20 -20.90
C LEU A 27 8.17 -11.22 -19.83
N LEU A 28 8.04 -9.94 -20.16
CA LEU A 28 7.50 -8.96 -19.22
C LEU A 28 6.05 -9.29 -18.86
N SER A 29 5.23 -9.62 -19.86
CA SER A 29 3.82 -9.99 -19.64
C SER A 29 3.68 -11.23 -18.75
N SER A 30 4.51 -12.25 -18.95
CA SER A 30 4.47 -13.47 -18.16
C SER A 30 4.91 -13.21 -16.71
N ILE A 31 5.95 -12.41 -16.49
CA ILE A 31 6.39 -12.01 -15.14
C ILE A 31 5.27 -11.25 -14.40
N VAL A 32 4.58 -10.33 -15.09
CA VAL A 32 3.48 -9.56 -14.51
C VAL A 32 2.32 -10.49 -14.14
N LEU A 33 1.90 -11.37 -15.05
CA LEU A 33 0.82 -12.33 -14.78
C LEU A 33 1.15 -13.27 -13.62
N LEU A 34 2.40 -13.75 -13.56
CA LEU A 34 2.87 -14.57 -12.44
C LEU A 34 2.85 -13.78 -11.13
N HIS A 35 3.30 -12.53 -11.10
CA HIS A 35 3.23 -11.68 -9.90
C HIS A 35 1.79 -11.41 -9.44
N LEU A 36 0.87 -11.15 -10.37
CA LEU A 36 -0.54 -10.94 -10.04
C LEU A 36 -1.18 -12.23 -9.50
N GLY A 37 -0.85 -13.37 -10.11
CA GLY A 37 -1.30 -14.69 -9.69
C GLY A 37 -0.78 -15.09 -8.31
N THR A 38 0.51 -14.89 -8.04
CA THR A 38 1.10 -15.19 -6.73
C THR A 38 0.50 -14.32 -5.64
N ASN A 39 0.31 -13.03 -5.89
CA ASN A 39 -0.37 -12.11 -4.97
C ASN A 39 -1.79 -12.55 -4.64
N LYS A 40 -2.56 -13.04 -5.61
CA LYS A 40 -3.94 -13.47 -5.39
C LYS A 40 -4.01 -14.81 -4.64
N TYR A 41 -3.33 -15.83 -5.17
CA TYR A 41 -3.52 -17.24 -4.77
C TYR A 41 -2.57 -17.72 -3.68
N PHE A 42 -1.35 -17.17 -3.62
CA PHE A 42 -0.32 -17.57 -2.65
C PHE A 42 -0.21 -16.61 -1.45
N SER A 43 -1.03 -15.55 -1.40
CA SER A 43 -1.11 -14.68 -0.23
C SER A 43 -1.84 -15.37 0.92
N ARG A 44 -1.35 -15.15 2.15
CA ARG A 44 -2.02 -15.58 3.39
C ARG A 44 -3.44 -14.99 3.53
N LEU A 45 -3.71 -13.89 2.82
CA LEU A 45 -5.01 -13.19 2.79
C LEU A 45 -5.96 -13.72 1.71
N ARG A 46 -5.71 -14.90 1.11
CA ARG A 46 -6.58 -15.47 0.06
C ARG A 46 -8.00 -15.81 0.53
N HIS A 47 -8.17 -16.10 1.82
CA HIS A 47 -9.45 -16.46 2.43
C HIS A 47 -10.35 -15.24 2.68
N VAL A 48 -9.77 -14.04 2.63
CA VAL A 48 -10.52 -12.80 2.88
C VAL A 48 -11.27 -12.40 1.61
N PRO A 49 -12.60 -12.21 1.68
CA PRO A 49 -13.39 -11.81 0.53
C PRO A 49 -13.05 -10.39 0.07
N GLY A 50 -13.25 -10.09 -1.21
CA GLY A 50 -13.06 -8.75 -1.75
C GLY A 50 -13.03 -8.71 -3.28
N PRO A 51 -12.94 -7.51 -3.86
CA PRO A 51 -12.92 -7.32 -5.31
C PRO A 51 -11.80 -8.13 -5.97
N PHE A 52 -12.06 -8.67 -7.16
CA PHE A 52 -11.08 -9.50 -7.85
C PHE A 52 -9.75 -8.75 -8.04
N LEU A 53 -9.84 -7.51 -8.54
CA LEU A 53 -8.71 -6.62 -8.81
C LEU A 53 -7.93 -6.23 -7.55
N ALA A 54 -8.61 -6.09 -6.40
CA ALA A 54 -7.99 -5.75 -5.11
C ALA A 54 -7.05 -6.86 -4.61
N GLY A 55 -7.34 -8.12 -4.94
CA GLY A 55 -6.46 -9.25 -4.60
C GLY A 55 -5.22 -9.36 -5.48
N CYS A 56 -5.27 -8.83 -6.70
CA CYS A 56 -4.18 -8.95 -7.68
C CYS A 56 -3.22 -7.75 -7.61
N THR A 57 -3.74 -6.52 -7.49
CA THR A 57 -2.94 -5.30 -7.62
C THR A 57 -3.42 -4.16 -6.72
N ARG A 58 -2.50 -3.23 -6.41
CA ARG A 58 -2.82 -1.96 -5.72
C ARG A 58 -3.49 -0.94 -6.65
N LEU A 59 -3.47 -1.16 -7.97
CA LEU A 59 -4.01 -0.22 -8.96
C LEU A 59 -5.51 0.02 -8.76
N TRP A 60 -6.26 -1.00 -8.35
CA TRP A 60 -7.68 -0.85 -8.03
C TRP A 60 -7.89 0.19 -6.93
N LYS A 61 -7.13 0.09 -5.82
CA LYS A 61 -7.18 1.04 -4.71
C LYS A 61 -6.75 2.44 -5.16
N LEU A 62 -5.70 2.57 -5.97
CA LEU A 62 -5.23 3.86 -6.49
C LEU A 62 -6.31 4.54 -7.32
N ASN A 63 -7.03 3.79 -8.16
CA ASN A 63 -8.13 4.34 -8.95
C ASN A 63 -9.27 4.86 -8.07
N VAL A 64 -9.66 4.11 -7.04
CA VAL A 64 -10.69 4.53 -6.08
C VAL A 64 -10.26 5.79 -5.30
N VAL A 65 -8.99 5.86 -4.88
CA VAL A 65 -8.43 7.04 -4.21
C VAL A 65 -8.42 8.24 -5.15
N ARG A 66 -8.04 8.05 -6.42
CA ARG A 66 -8.04 9.11 -7.44
C ARG A 66 -9.44 9.69 -7.68
N GLN A 67 -10.48 8.87 -7.58
CA GLN A 67 -11.88 9.29 -7.72
C GLN A 67 -12.39 10.05 -6.48
N GLY A 68 -11.68 10.00 -5.35
CA GLY A 68 -12.11 10.66 -4.10
C GLY A 68 -13.26 9.96 -3.39
N GLU A 69 -13.74 8.81 -3.87
CA GLU A 69 -14.90 8.11 -3.32
C GLU A 69 -14.54 6.98 -2.35
N MET A 70 -13.36 7.03 -1.75
CA MET A 70 -12.82 5.93 -0.94
C MET A 70 -13.76 5.54 0.21
N GLU A 71 -14.29 6.50 0.95
CA GLU A 71 -15.27 6.30 2.03
C GLU A 71 -16.49 5.53 1.54
N LYS A 72 -17.15 6.01 0.47
CA LYS A 72 -18.36 5.41 -0.09
C LYS A 72 -18.10 3.98 -0.58
N VAL A 73 -16.96 3.77 -1.23
CA VAL A 73 -16.56 2.45 -1.71
C VAL A 73 -16.29 1.51 -0.53
N GLN A 74 -15.62 1.97 0.52
CA GLN A 74 -15.39 1.18 1.73
C GLN A 74 -16.70 0.74 2.39
N MET A 75 -17.66 1.65 2.52
CA MET A 75 -18.99 1.32 3.06
C MET A 75 -19.71 0.27 2.21
N LYS A 76 -19.73 0.44 0.88
CA LYS A 76 -20.34 -0.53 -0.05
C LYS A 76 -19.67 -1.91 0.04
N LEU A 77 -18.35 -1.93 0.15
CA LEU A 77 -17.58 -3.16 0.27
C LEU A 77 -17.90 -3.90 1.57
N HIS A 78 -18.00 -3.18 2.69
CA HIS A 78 -18.40 -3.79 3.96
C HIS A 78 -19.85 -4.28 3.93
N ALA A 79 -20.75 -3.58 3.25
CA ALA A 79 -22.12 -4.03 3.04
C ALA A 79 -22.20 -5.30 2.19
N GLN A 80 -21.33 -5.46 1.19
CA GLN A 80 -21.36 -6.59 0.25
C GLN A 80 -20.59 -7.83 0.74
N TYR A 81 -19.39 -7.63 1.30
CA TYR A 81 -18.46 -8.71 1.65
C TYR A 81 -18.35 -8.96 3.16
N GLY A 82 -18.93 -8.07 3.98
CA GLY A 82 -18.98 -8.20 5.43
C GLY A 82 -17.87 -7.43 6.18
N PRO A 83 -17.57 -7.82 7.43
CA PRO A 83 -16.75 -7.02 8.34
C PRO A 83 -15.27 -6.96 7.95
N VAL A 84 -14.76 -7.95 7.21
CA VAL A 84 -13.35 -8.00 6.78
C VAL A 84 -13.27 -8.12 5.27
N VAL A 85 -12.65 -7.14 4.61
CA VAL A 85 -12.58 -7.06 3.14
C VAL A 85 -11.17 -6.79 2.66
N ARG A 86 -10.72 -7.53 1.64
CA ARG A 86 -9.40 -7.34 1.03
C ARG A 86 -9.43 -6.20 0.01
N ILE A 87 -8.58 -5.19 0.20
CA ILE A 87 -8.49 -4.00 -0.68
C ILE A 87 -7.18 -3.87 -1.45
N ALA A 88 -6.14 -4.59 -1.02
CA ALA A 88 -4.89 -4.69 -1.74
C ALA A 88 -4.28 -6.08 -1.51
N PRO A 89 -3.22 -6.47 -2.24
CA PRO A 89 -2.58 -7.77 -2.06
C PRO A 89 -2.19 -8.07 -0.61
N ASN A 90 -1.74 -7.05 0.13
CA ASN A 90 -1.26 -7.13 1.50
C ASN A 90 -2.02 -6.19 2.46
N GLU A 91 -3.23 -5.72 2.10
CA GLU A 91 -4.02 -4.81 2.93
C GLU A 91 -5.48 -5.25 3.01
N VAL A 92 -6.05 -5.16 4.21
CA VAL A 92 -7.44 -5.49 4.51
C VAL A 92 -8.11 -4.32 5.21
N LEU A 93 -9.41 -4.19 5.00
CA LEU A 93 -10.30 -3.33 5.75
C LEU A 93 -11.02 -4.16 6.80
N ILE A 94 -11.15 -3.59 7.99
CA ILE A 94 -11.77 -4.24 9.14
C ILE A 94 -12.77 -3.25 9.73
N ALA A 95 -14.05 -3.64 9.75
CA ALA A 95 -15.16 -2.88 10.31
C ALA A 95 -15.75 -3.61 11.53
N GLU A 96 -14.90 -4.28 12.31
CA GLU A 96 -15.30 -4.98 13.52
C GLU A 96 -14.88 -4.19 14.78
N PRO A 97 -15.81 -3.89 15.71
CA PRO A 97 -15.48 -3.17 16.93
C PRO A 97 -14.46 -3.89 17.83
N SER A 98 -14.50 -5.23 17.86
CA SER A 98 -13.59 -6.04 18.68
C SER A 98 -12.13 -5.89 18.22
N ALA A 99 -11.91 -5.71 16.91
CA ALA A 99 -10.59 -5.60 16.31
C ALA A 99 -9.89 -4.28 16.66
N ILE A 100 -10.65 -3.22 17.00
CA ILE A 100 -10.10 -1.91 17.39
C ILE A 100 -9.16 -2.07 18.58
N LYS A 101 -9.59 -2.80 19.62
CA LYS A 101 -8.77 -3.03 20.82
C LYS A 101 -7.53 -3.86 20.51
N THR A 102 -7.62 -4.79 19.57
CA THR A 102 -6.49 -5.64 19.17
C THR A 102 -5.45 -4.86 18.34
N ILE A 103 -5.90 -3.97 17.45
CA ILE A 103 -5.03 -3.21 16.55
C ILE A 103 -4.44 -1.98 17.22
N TYR A 104 -5.25 -1.23 17.96
CA TYR A 104 -4.87 0.04 18.58
C TYR A 104 -4.63 -0.04 20.09
N GLY A 105 -4.80 -1.21 20.70
CA GLY A 105 -4.58 -1.39 22.14
C GLY A 105 -3.13 -1.15 22.55
N HIS A 106 -2.93 -0.85 23.84
CA HIS A 106 -1.60 -0.56 24.41
C HIS A 106 -0.59 -1.71 24.27
N THR A 107 -1.07 -2.95 24.20
CA THR A 107 -0.24 -4.16 24.01
C THR A 107 -0.18 -4.60 22.55
N SER A 108 -0.66 -3.76 21.62
CA SER A 108 -0.63 -4.07 20.20
C SER A 108 0.80 -4.25 19.70
N LYS A 109 1.01 -5.32 18.94
CA LYS A 109 2.27 -5.57 18.23
C LYS A 109 2.28 -4.95 16.84
N PHE A 110 1.21 -4.25 16.45
CA PHE A 110 1.08 -3.62 15.14
C PHE A 110 1.80 -2.27 15.15
N SER A 111 2.90 -2.17 14.40
CA SER A 111 3.57 -0.90 14.15
C SER A 111 2.96 -0.17 12.96
N LYS A 112 3.13 1.15 12.92
CA LYS A 112 2.76 1.95 11.76
C LYS A 112 3.57 1.50 10.56
N THR A 113 2.89 1.32 9.43
CA THR A 113 3.52 0.93 8.17
C THR A 113 4.15 2.14 7.47
N LYS A 114 4.91 1.89 6.41
CA LYS A 114 5.51 2.91 5.52
C LYS A 114 4.49 3.90 4.93
N PHE A 115 3.18 3.64 5.07
CA PHE A 115 2.11 4.58 4.76
C PHE A 115 2.28 5.94 5.47
N TYR A 116 2.84 5.96 6.68
CA TYR A 116 3.01 7.19 7.47
C TYR A 116 4.24 8.02 7.09
N VAL A 117 5.22 7.44 6.39
CA VAL A 117 6.49 8.11 6.05
C VAL A 117 6.30 9.39 5.22
N PRO A 118 5.44 9.43 4.18
CA PRO A 118 5.24 10.64 3.39
C PRO A 118 4.57 11.79 4.15
N PHE A 119 3.92 11.52 5.28
CA PHE A 119 3.26 12.55 6.09
C PHE A 119 4.20 13.19 7.11
N GLY A 120 5.43 12.67 7.26
CA GLY A 120 6.41 13.19 8.20
C GLY A 120 7.16 14.41 7.68
N THR A 121 7.75 15.17 8.59
CA THR A 121 8.67 16.28 8.25
C THR A 121 10.07 15.76 7.96
N LYS A 122 10.78 16.44 7.05
CA LYS A 122 12.13 16.04 6.62
C LYS A 122 13.21 16.21 7.71
N GLU A 123 12.96 17.07 8.69
CA GLU A 123 13.95 17.50 9.70
C GLU A 123 13.88 16.72 11.01
N ASN A 124 12.72 16.17 11.38
CA ASN A 124 12.56 15.34 12.59
C ASN A 124 11.45 14.31 12.36
N ASP A 125 11.65 13.09 12.87
CA ASP A 125 10.59 12.07 12.94
C ASP A 125 9.53 12.57 13.93
N ASP A 126 8.40 13.04 13.42
CA ASP A 126 7.27 13.45 14.24
C ASP A 126 6.71 12.27 15.04
N LEU A 127 6.21 12.55 16.25
CA LEU A 127 5.62 11.55 17.14
C LEU A 127 4.50 10.78 16.45
N PHE A 128 3.72 11.45 15.60
CA PHE A 128 2.59 10.83 14.91
C PHE A 128 3.02 9.90 13.78
N THR A 129 4.07 10.23 13.04
CA THR A 129 4.44 9.49 11.82
C THR A 129 5.51 8.43 12.04
N ASP A 130 6.18 8.44 13.19
CA ASP A 130 7.28 7.52 13.50
C ASP A 130 6.85 6.03 13.45
N PRO A 131 7.41 5.22 12.53
CA PRO A 131 7.12 3.79 12.46
C PRO A 131 7.89 2.96 13.50
N ASN A 132 8.93 3.52 14.12
CA ASN A 132 9.75 2.82 15.12
C ASN A 132 9.07 2.88 16.50
N VAL A 133 8.65 1.73 17.00
CA VAL A 133 7.93 1.61 18.28
C VAL A 133 8.77 2.08 19.47
N ALA A 134 10.08 1.79 19.48
CA ALA A 134 10.95 2.14 20.59
C ALA A 134 11.13 3.66 20.69
N ARG A 135 11.43 4.30 19.56
CA ARG A 135 11.57 5.75 19.47
C ARG A 135 10.24 6.47 19.71
N HIS A 136 9.15 5.98 19.12
CA HIS A 136 7.81 6.48 19.40
C HIS A 136 7.46 6.41 20.89
N THR A 137 7.82 5.32 21.58
CA THR A 137 7.58 5.16 23.02
C THR A 137 8.40 6.15 23.85
N HIS A 138 9.67 6.37 23.49
CA HIS A 138 10.55 7.33 24.14
C HIS A 138 10.01 8.77 23.98
N ASN A 139 9.80 9.22 22.75
CA ASN A 139 9.30 10.58 22.46
C ASN A 139 7.92 10.82 23.06
N ARG A 140 7.04 9.80 23.06
CA ARG A 140 5.72 9.89 23.70
C ARG A 140 5.84 10.18 25.20
N ARG A 141 6.80 9.54 25.89
CA ARG A 141 7.01 9.74 27.34
C ARG A 141 7.44 11.18 27.63
N GLU A 142 8.38 11.71 26.85
CA GLU A 142 8.88 13.07 26.99
C GLU A 142 7.76 14.11 26.78
N ILE A 143 6.99 13.96 25.70
CA ILE A 143 5.86 14.87 25.41
C ILE A 143 4.76 14.73 26.46
N THR A 144 4.41 13.51 26.88
CA THR A 144 3.38 13.31 27.91
C THR A 144 3.79 13.94 29.24
N ALA A 145 5.09 13.91 29.58
CA ALA A 145 5.62 14.57 30.77
C ALA A 145 5.51 16.11 30.69
N ALA A 146 5.63 16.68 29.49
CA ALA A 146 5.48 18.12 29.27
C ALA A 146 4.02 18.61 29.32
N TYR A 147 3.04 17.74 29.02
CA TYR A 147 1.61 18.06 29.04
C TYR A 147 0.83 17.25 30.10
N PRO A 148 1.09 17.46 31.41
CA PRO A 148 0.30 16.84 32.46
C PRO A 148 -1.13 17.41 32.48
N PHE A 149 -2.12 16.57 32.81
CA PHE A 149 -3.54 16.97 32.89
C PHE A 149 -3.79 18.16 33.85
N GLU A 150 -2.92 18.38 34.84
CA GLU A 150 -2.97 19.56 35.72
C GLU A 150 -2.87 20.89 34.96
N CYS A 151 -2.05 20.98 33.91
CA CYS A 151 -1.77 22.23 33.19
C CYS A 151 -3.03 22.80 32.50
N HIS A 152 -3.95 21.93 32.09
CA HIS A 152 -5.20 22.32 31.44
C HIS A 152 -6.19 23.03 32.39
N LYS A 153 -6.14 22.74 33.70
CA LYS A 153 -7.04 23.38 34.69
C LYS A 153 -6.67 24.82 35.00
N THR A 154 -5.41 25.20 34.79
CA THR A 154 -4.93 26.57 35.03
C THR A 154 -5.40 27.52 33.93
N ILE A 155 -5.51 27.03 32.68
CA ILE A 155 -5.94 27.83 31.52
C ILE A 155 -7.45 28.13 31.55
N LEU A 156 -8.28 27.23 32.09
CA LEU A 156 -9.73 27.43 32.22
C LEU A 156 -10.13 28.25 33.46
N ARG A 157 -9.15 28.74 34.22
CA ARG A 157 -9.34 29.55 35.44
C ARG A 157 -8.88 31.01 35.31
N SER A 158 -8.35 31.42 34.15
CA SER A 158 -8.04 32.81 33.79
C SER A 158 -9.09 33.38 32.85
#